data_AF-A0A6A4VRC7-F1
#
_entry.id   AF-A0A6A4VRC7-F1
#
_cell.length_a   1.000
_cell.length_b   1.000
_cell.length_c   1.000
_cell.angle_alpha   90.00
_cell.angle_beta   90.00
_cell.angle_gamma   90.00
#
_symmetry.space_group_name_H-M   'P 1'
#
loop_
_entity.id
_entity.type
_entity.pdbx_description
1 polymer ?
#
loop_
_entity_poly.entity_id
_entity_poly.type
_entity_poly.pdbx_seq_one_letter_code
_entity_poly.pdbx_strand_id
1 'polypeptide(L)'
;MNKSTLKKRLKEWDDKQWKEELEAKSSIMVYRSAKTSIKEDPIYDNTASSIILFQARSNTLPLETRKRHTGEETTCLLCGDGEEDQHHFLLECTKLAEERLKMTSLQRPHQEDQLEVLKTFLFNESTEEMEKNKEGLYKLWRLRKRKLVTVTDGEQRTGADRS
;
A
#
# COMPACT_ATOMS: atom_id res chain seq x y z
N MET A 1 -37.95 -18.82 -16.12
CA MET A 1 -36.77 -18.50 -15.28
C MET A 1 -37.15 -17.33 -14.36
N ASN A 2 -37.04 -17.46 -13.04
CA ASN A 2 -37.48 -16.42 -12.09
C ASN A 2 -36.34 -15.42 -11.80
N LYS A 3 -36.68 -14.17 -11.44
CA LYS A 3 -35.77 -13.06 -11.12
C LYS A 3 -34.73 -13.45 -10.05
N SER A 4 -35.13 -14.23 -9.05
CA SER A 4 -34.23 -14.72 -8.00
C SER A 4 -33.14 -15.65 -8.57
N THR A 5 -33.51 -16.58 -9.44
CA THR A 5 -32.59 -17.49 -10.12
C THR A 5 -31.62 -16.74 -11.03
N LEU A 6 -32.10 -15.70 -11.73
CA LEU A 6 -31.26 -14.85 -12.57
C LEU A 6 -30.23 -14.07 -11.73
N LYS A 7 -30.67 -13.44 -10.63
CA LYS A 7 -29.77 -12.72 -9.71
C LYS A 7 -28.67 -13.62 -9.14
N LYS A 8 -29.04 -14.84 -8.74
CA LYS A 8 -28.07 -15.83 -8.22
C LYS A 8 -27.02 -16.18 -9.28
N ARG A 9 -27.45 -16.49 -10.51
CA ARG A 9 -26.52 -16.80 -11.62
C ARG A 9 -25.62 -15.63 -11.97
N LEU A 10 -26.16 -14.40 -11.97
CA LEU A 10 -25.36 -13.20 -12.22
C LEU A 10 -24.29 -13.03 -11.15
N LYS A 11 -24.66 -13.16 -9.87
CA LYS A 11 -23.70 -13.08 -8.76
C LYS A 11 -22.61 -14.16 -8.85
N GLU A 12 -22.98 -15.40 -9.17
CA GLU A 12 -22.01 -16.49 -9.34
C GLU A 12 -21.04 -16.23 -10.50
N TRP A 13 -21.55 -15.64 -11.59
CA TRP A 13 -20.72 -15.23 -12.72
C TRP A 13 -19.78 -14.08 -12.34
N ASP A 14 -20.28 -13.03 -11.68
CA ASP A 14 -19.48 -11.90 -11.18
C ASP A 14 -18.38 -12.35 -10.21
N ASP A 15 -18.74 -13.17 -9.21
CA ASP A 15 -17.80 -13.69 -8.21
C ASP A 15 -16.72 -14.57 -8.87
N LYS A 16 -17.06 -15.31 -9.94
CA LYS A 16 -16.10 -16.10 -10.72
C LYS A 16 -15.16 -15.21 -11.54
N GLN A 17 -15.68 -14.26 -12.31
CA GLN A 17 -14.86 -13.35 -13.11
C GLN A 17 -13.92 -12.54 -12.24
N TRP A 18 -14.40 -12.02 -11.10
CA TRP A 18 -13.59 -11.29 -10.15
C TRP A 18 -12.41 -12.12 -9.60
N LYS A 19 -12.64 -13.39 -9.26
CA LYS A 19 -11.56 -14.30 -8.82
C LYS A 19 -10.54 -14.56 -9.92
N GLU A 20 -10.99 -14.84 -11.14
CA GLU A 20 -10.11 -15.07 -12.29
C GLU A 20 -9.22 -13.85 -12.58
N GLU A 21 -9.78 -12.64 -12.53
CA GLU A 21 -9.01 -11.39 -12.68
C GLU A 21 -8.02 -11.13 -11.55
N LEU A 22 -8.38 -11.47 -10.30
CA LEU A 22 -7.47 -11.35 -9.16
C LEU A 22 -6.29 -12.30 -9.28
N GLU A 23 -6.53 -13.56 -9.65
CA GLU A 23 -5.48 -14.57 -9.80
C GLU A 23 -4.49 -14.23 -10.93
N ALA A 24 -4.95 -13.57 -11.99
CA ALA A 24 -4.10 -13.14 -13.09
C ALA A 24 -3.14 -11.99 -12.72
N LYS A 25 -3.39 -11.25 -11.63
CA LYS A 25 -2.63 -10.04 -11.26
C LYS A 25 -1.62 -10.31 -10.15
N SER A 26 -0.38 -10.60 -10.53
CA SER A 26 0.73 -10.81 -9.57
C SER A 26 1.01 -9.59 -8.68
N SER A 27 0.81 -8.38 -9.20
CA SER A 27 1.12 -7.13 -8.49
C SER A 27 0.23 -6.83 -7.28
N ILE A 28 -0.90 -7.53 -7.10
CA ILE A 28 -1.84 -7.30 -5.99
C ILE A 28 -1.90 -8.50 -5.03
N MET A 29 -0.80 -9.23 -4.89
CA MET A 29 -0.71 -10.46 -4.08
C MET A 29 -1.26 -10.29 -2.66
N VAL A 30 -0.95 -9.19 -1.97
CA VAL A 30 -1.48 -8.89 -0.62
C VAL A 30 -3.00 -8.79 -0.65
N TYR A 31 -3.56 -8.02 -1.59
CA TYR A 31 -5.01 -7.88 -1.75
C TYR A 31 -5.67 -9.23 -2.03
N ARG A 32 -5.11 -10.01 -2.97
CA ARG A 32 -5.62 -11.33 -3.36
C ARG A 32 -5.65 -12.28 -2.17
N SER A 33 -4.60 -12.29 -1.34
CA SER A 33 -4.53 -13.14 -0.15
C SER A 33 -5.51 -12.74 0.96
N ALA A 34 -5.97 -11.48 0.97
CA ALA A 34 -6.79 -10.92 2.05
C ALA A 34 -8.27 -10.81 1.70
N LYS A 35 -8.58 -10.29 0.51
CA LYS A 35 -9.94 -10.01 0.06
C LYS A 35 -10.52 -11.26 -0.60
N THR A 36 -11.24 -12.06 0.18
CA THR A 36 -11.81 -13.35 -0.25
C THR A 36 -13.23 -13.24 -0.84
N SER A 37 -13.90 -12.10 -0.66
CA SER A 37 -15.25 -11.85 -1.20
C SER A 37 -15.48 -10.38 -1.56
N ILE A 38 -16.38 -10.16 -2.52
CA ILE A 38 -16.89 -8.83 -2.88
C ILE A 38 -17.87 -8.40 -1.79
N LYS A 39 -17.40 -7.51 -0.91
CA LYS A 39 -18.19 -6.90 0.16
C LYS A 39 -17.74 -5.47 0.40
N GLU A 40 -18.67 -4.63 0.83
CA GLU A 40 -18.38 -3.29 1.34
C GLU A 40 -17.46 -3.39 2.56
N ASP A 41 -16.59 -2.40 2.73
CA ASP A 41 -15.65 -2.33 3.83
C ASP A 41 -15.87 -0.99 4.56
N PRO A 42 -16.35 -1.01 5.82
CA PRO A 42 -16.76 0.19 6.53
C PRO A 42 -15.58 1.10 6.91
N ILE A 43 -14.33 0.67 6.71
CA ILE A 43 -13.12 1.45 7.04
C ILE A 43 -12.96 2.71 6.17
N TYR A 44 -13.65 2.77 5.03
CA TYR A 44 -13.55 3.86 4.08
C TYR A 44 -14.58 4.95 4.36
N ASP A 45 -14.08 6.11 4.77
CA ASP A 45 -14.86 7.28 5.21
C ASP A 45 -14.58 8.55 4.34
N ASN A 46 -14.06 8.38 3.13
CA ASN A 46 -13.65 9.44 2.20
C ASN A 46 -12.61 10.44 2.73
N THR A 47 -11.97 10.16 3.87
CA THR A 47 -10.84 10.96 4.35
C THR A 47 -9.58 10.73 3.51
N ALA A 48 -8.60 11.62 3.66
CA ALA A 48 -7.29 11.45 3.03
C ALA A 48 -6.61 10.14 3.46
N SER A 49 -6.76 9.72 4.72
CA SER A 49 -6.19 8.47 5.21
C SER A 49 -6.87 7.24 4.59
N SER A 50 -8.19 7.29 4.37
CA SER A 50 -8.93 6.28 3.60
C SER A 50 -8.46 6.16 2.15
N ILE A 51 -8.16 7.28 1.47
CA ILE A 51 -7.60 7.25 0.10
C ILE A 51 -6.24 6.56 0.09
N ILE A 52 -5.35 6.89 1.04
CA ILE A 52 -4.02 6.27 1.13
C ILE A 52 -4.12 4.78 1.46
N LEU A 53 -5.04 4.39 2.36
CA LEU A 53 -5.29 2.98 2.66
C LEU A 53 -5.79 2.22 1.43
N PHE A 54 -6.70 2.81 0.64
CA PHE A 54 -7.17 2.21 -0.60
C PHE A 54 -6.02 2.02 -1.60
N GLN A 55 -5.18 3.04 -1.77
CA GLN A 55 -4.02 2.97 -2.65
C GLN A 55 -3.01 1.91 -2.18
N ALA A 56 -2.79 1.79 -0.87
CA ALA A 56 -1.94 0.73 -0.33
C ALA A 56 -2.56 -0.65 -0.60
N ARG A 57 -3.82 -0.87 -0.23
CA ARG A 57 -4.48 -2.18 -0.45
C ARG A 57 -4.50 -2.60 -1.91
N SER A 58 -4.75 -1.67 -2.83
CA SER A 58 -4.75 -1.95 -4.28
C SER A 58 -3.35 -2.02 -4.90
N ASN A 59 -2.29 -1.85 -4.11
CA ASN A 59 -0.93 -1.64 -4.56
C ASN A 59 -0.87 -0.62 -5.72
N THR A 60 -1.29 0.61 -5.45
CA THR A 60 -1.29 1.77 -6.36
C THR A 60 -0.73 3.05 -5.73
N LEU A 61 -0.08 2.96 -4.57
CA LEU A 61 0.64 4.11 -4.00
C LEU A 61 1.64 4.68 -5.02
N PRO A 62 1.77 6.02 -5.11
CA PRO A 62 2.70 6.67 -6.04
C PRO A 62 4.11 6.65 -5.47
N LEU A 63 4.70 5.44 -5.47
CA LEU A 63 6.08 5.15 -5.12
C LEU A 63 6.95 5.07 -6.37
N GLU A 64 8.27 5.08 -6.21
CA GLU A 64 9.19 5.13 -7.35
C GLU A 64 9.07 3.92 -8.28
N THR A 65 8.67 2.72 -7.80
CA THR A 65 8.40 1.53 -8.66
C THR A 65 7.47 1.81 -9.85
N ARG A 66 6.60 2.85 -9.80
CA ARG A 66 5.71 3.21 -10.91
C ARG A 66 6.45 3.73 -12.15
N LYS A 67 7.65 4.27 -11.96
CA LYS A 67 8.52 4.80 -13.01
C LYS A 67 9.09 3.73 -13.93
N ARG A 68 9.01 2.45 -13.55
CA ARG A 68 9.36 1.32 -14.44
C ARG A 68 8.60 1.34 -15.77
N HIS A 69 7.40 1.94 -15.80
CA HIS A 69 6.58 2.06 -17.00
C HIS A 69 7.06 3.16 -17.96
N THR A 70 7.85 4.12 -17.47
CA THR A 70 8.50 5.17 -18.27
C THR A 70 9.99 4.93 -18.49
N GLY A 71 10.56 3.86 -17.89
CA GLY A 71 11.98 3.54 -17.97
C GLY A 71 12.88 4.41 -17.09
N GLU A 72 12.28 5.16 -16.18
CA GLU A 72 12.98 5.99 -15.20
C GLU A 72 13.46 5.16 -13.99
N GLU A 73 14.40 5.73 -13.22
CA GLU A 73 14.96 5.13 -12.01
C GLU A 73 13.87 4.87 -10.95
N THR A 74 13.88 3.65 -10.39
CA THR A 74 12.90 3.18 -9.41
C THR A 74 13.48 3.11 -7.99
N THR A 75 14.75 3.44 -7.83
CA THR A 75 15.42 3.46 -6.52
C THR A 75 14.72 4.40 -5.54
N CYS A 76 14.64 4.01 -4.27
CA CYS A 76 14.07 4.86 -3.23
C CYS A 76 14.84 6.18 -3.07
N LEU A 77 14.21 7.29 -3.42
CA LEU A 77 14.79 8.63 -3.29
C LEU A 77 15.05 9.07 -1.83
N LEU A 78 14.54 8.35 -0.84
CA LEU A 78 14.80 8.65 0.56
C LEU A 78 16.07 7.98 1.08
N CYS A 79 16.18 6.66 0.95
CA CYS A 79 17.32 5.92 1.49
C CYS A 79 18.40 5.61 0.45
N GLY A 80 18.10 5.74 -0.85
CA GLY A 80 19.02 5.45 -1.94
C GLY A 80 19.29 3.96 -2.13
N ASP A 81 18.43 3.08 -1.61
CA ASP A 81 18.64 1.63 -1.60
C ASP A 81 17.38 0.89 -2.04
N GLY A 82 17.55 -0.09 -2.93
CA GLY A 82 16.48 -0.91 -3.50
C GLY A 82 15.43 -0.14 -4.31
N GLU A 83 14.60 -0.90 -5.03
CA GLU A 83 13.40 -0.38 -5.67
C GLU A 83 12.38 0.05 -4.60
N GLU A 84 11.82 1.25 -4.73
CA GLU A 84 10.77 1.69 -3.81
C GLU A 84 9.41 1.15 -4.23
N ASP A 85 9.14 -0.08 -3.82
CA ASP A 85 7.81 -0.69 -3.90
C ASP A 85 7.07 -0.63 -2.56
N GLN A 86 5.88 -1.25 -2.51
CA GLN A 86 5.09 -1.30 -1.29
C GLN A 86 5.81 -1.98 -0.13
N HIS A 87 6.59 -3.02 -0.42
CA HIS A 87 7.35 -3.76 0.58
C HIS A 87 8.41 -2.87 1.19
N HIS A 88 9.22 -2.23 0.34
CA HIS A 88 10.26 -1.31 0.76
C HIS A 88 9.68 -0.17 1.60
N PHE A 89 8.61 0.47 1.13
CA PHE A 89 7.97 1.58 1.84
C PHE A 89 7.47 1.18 3.24
N LEU A 90 6.75 0.06 3.33
CA LEU A 90 6.09 -0.36 4.57
C LEU A 90 7.01 -1.10 5.54
N LEU A 91 8.07 -1.76 5.08
CA LEU A 91 8.85 -2.69 5.91
C LEU A 91 10.36 -2.40 5.95
N GLU A 92 10.96 -1.77 4.92
CA GLU A 92 12.44 -1.73 4.81
C GLU A 92 13.03 -0.31 4.89
N CYS A 93 12.42 0.70 4.24
CA CYS A 93 12.98 2.03 4.09
C CYS A 93 13.53 2.61 5.41
N THR A 94 14.86 2.74 5.49
CA THR A 94 15.55 3.11 6.74
C THR A 94 15.24 4.54 7.18
N LYS A 95 14.95 5.44 6.24
CA LYS A 95 14.57 6.83 6.54
C LYS A 95 13.16 6.99 7.11
N LEU A 96 12.37 5.93 7.08
CA LEU A 96 11.00 5.89 7.60
C LEU A 96 10.89 5.00 8.86
N ALA A 97 11.99 4.36 9.28
CA ALA A 97 12.00 3.39 10.37
C ALA A 97 11.41 3.94 11.67
N GLU A 98 11.81 5.15 12.12
CA GLU A 98 11.32 5.74 13.37
C GLU A 98 9.81 5.93 13.42
N GLU A 99 9.17 6.32 12.32
CA GLU A 99 7.72 6.47 12.27
C GLU A 99 7.04 5.09 12.20
N ARG A 100 7.64 4.14 11.47
CA ARG A 100 7.18 2.75 11.38
C ARG A 100 7.23 2.05 12.75
N LEU A 101 8.21 2.35 13.61
CA LEU A 101 8.33 1.82 14.98
C LEU A 101 7.09 2.09 15.84
N LYS A 102 6.33 3.15 15.54
CA LYS A 102 5.09 3.50 16.25
C LYS A 102 3.90 2.61 15.84
N MET A 103 4.06 1.82 14.79
CA MET A 103 3.00 1.00 14.20
C MET A 103 3.24 -0.46 14.58
N THR A 104 2.71 -0.89 15.72
CA THR A 104 2.94 -2.22 16.33
C THR A 104 2.66 -3.38 15.37
N SER A 105 1.66 -3.22 14.50
CA SER A 105 1.28 -4.17 13.44
C SER A 105 2.39 -4.40 12.40
N LEU A 106 3.34 -3.48 12.25
CA LEU A 106 4.53 -3.60 11.41
C LEU A 106 5.79 -4.04 12.19
N GLN A 107 5.72 -4.14 13.52
CA GLN A 107 6.87 -4.44 14.41
C GLN A 107 7.07 -5.92 14.72
N ARG A 108 6.54 -6.83 13.90
CA ARG A 108 6.61 -8.27 14.22
C ARG A 108 8.08 -8.74 14.20
N PRO A 109 8.61 -9.29 15.32
CA PRO A 109 10.03 -9.53 15.52
C PRO A 109 10.62 -10.70 14.71
N HIS A 110 9.80 -11.43 13.95
CA HIS A 110 10.25 -12.57 13.15
C HIS A 110 9.81 -12.49 11.69
N GLN A 111 10.80 -12.73 10.84
CA GLN A 111 10.87 -12.51 9.40
C GLN A 111 10.29 -13.70 8.60
N GLU A 112 9.33 -14.44 9.15
CA GLU A 112 8.91 -15.69 8.51
C GLU A 112 7.90 -15.48 7.38
N ASP A 113 7.13 -14.39 7.39
CA ASP A 113 6.21 -14.08 6.28
C ASP A 113 5.90 -12.57 6.17
N GLN A 114 6.65 -11.88 5.30
CA GLN A 114 6.43 -10.46 4.99
C GLN A 114 5.03 -10.21 4.39
N LEU A 115 4.50 -11.17 3.61
CA LEU A 115 3.17 -11.06 3.03
C LEU A 115 2.10 -11.10 4.12
N GLU A 116 2.23 -11.97 5.12
CA GLU A 116 1.29 -12.02 6.25
C GLU A 116 1.37 -10.76 7.13
N VAL A 117 2.56 -10.17 7.30
CA VAL A 117 2.70 -8.86 7.97
C VAL A 117 1.94 -7.77 7.21
N LEU A 118 2.16 -7.65 5.90
CA LEU A 118 1.48 -6.67 5.06
C LEU A 118 -0.04 -6.89 5.03
N LYS A 119 -0.47 -8.15 4.94
CA LYS A 119 -1.87 -8.55 4.96
C LYS A 119 -2.52 -8.20 6.29
N THR A 120 -1.90 -8.54 7.42
CA THR A 120 -2.41 -8.18 8.75
C THR A 120 -2.47 -6.67 8.93
N PHE A 121 -1.46 -5.94 8.45
CA PHE A 121 -1.43 -4.49 8.54
C PHE A 121 -2.56 -3.84 7.72
N LEU A 122 -2.68 -4.24 6.45
CA LEU A 122 -3.62 -3.62 5.51
C LEU A 122 -5.05 -4.14 5.66
N PHE A 123 -5.26 -5.37 6.16
CA PHE A 123 -6.57 -6.05 6.21
C PHE A 123 -6.86 -6.66 7.58
N ASN A 124 -6.46 -5.98 8.66
CA ASN A 124 -6.80 -6.38 10.02
C ASN A 124 -8.31 -6.57 10.18
N GLU A 125 -8.72 -7.62 10.88
CA GLU A 125 -10.13 -7.94 11.10
C GLU A 125 -10.77 -7.04 12.17
N SER A 126 -9.96 -6.50 13.09
CA SER A 126 -10.40 -5.52 14.09
C SER A 126 -10.52 -4.14 13.45
N THR A 127 -11.73 -3.58 13.48
CA THR A 127 -11.99 -2.21 13.01
C THR A 127 -11.14 -1.18 13.76
N GLU A 128 -10.97 -1.35 15.08
CA GLU A 128 -10.16 -0.43 15.88
C GLU A 128 -8.69 -0.43 15.45
N GLU A 129 -8.11 -1.62 15.22
CA GLU A 129 -6.74 -1.75 14.75
C GLU A 129 -6.60 -1.28 13.30
N MET A 130 -7.60 -1.52 12.46
CA MET A 130 -7.62 -0.98 11.10
C MET A 130 -7.62 0.54 11.08
N GLU A 131 -8.37 1.20 11.97
CA GLU A 131 -8.36 2.66 12.08
C GLU A 131 -7.00 3.20 12.52
N LYS A 132 -6.36 2.53 13.49
CA LYS A 132 -4.97 2.86 13.88
C LYS A 132 -3.99 2.68 12.72
N ASN A 133 -4.11 1.58 11.98
CA ASN A 133 -3.25 1.29 10.82
C ASN A 133 -3.48 2.31 9.69
N LYS A 134 -4.73 2.69 9.41
CA LYS A 134 -5.13 3.71 8.43
C LYS A 134 -4.46 5.05 8.73
N GLU A 135 -4.56 5.51 9.98
CA GLU A 135 -3.96 6.76 10.42
C GLU A 135 -2.44 6.71 10.47
N GLY A 136 -1.86 5.59 10.93
CA GLY A 136 -0.41 5.37 10.94
C GLY A 136 0.17 5.39 9.52
N LEU A 137 -0.46 4.69 8.58
CA LEU A 137 -0.08 4.66 7.18
C LEU A 137 -0.13 6.07 6.56
N TYR A 138 -1.16 6.84 6.87
CA TYR A 138 -1.28 8.21 6.39
C TYR A 138 -0.15 9.11 6.94
N LYS A 139 0.19 8.99 8.23
CA LYS A 139 1.33 9.71 8.83
C LYS A 139 2.66 9.33 8.19
N LEU A 140 2.89 8.04 7.98
CA LEU A 140 4.08 7.51 7.31
C LEU A 140 4.20 8.07 5.88
N TRP A 141 3.10 8.07 5.14
CA TRP A 141 3.01 8.63 3.79
C TRP A 141 3.29 10.13 3.75
N ARG A 142 2.70 10.90 4.68
CA ARG A 142 2.96 12.33 4.83
C ARG A 142 4.42 12.61 5.16
N LEU A 143 5.05 11.78 6.00
CA LEU A 143 6.47 11.90 6.31
C LEU A 143 7.32 11.67 5.06
N ARG A 144 7.04 10.63 4.27
CA ARG A 144 7.72 10.39 2.99
C ARG A 144 7.67 11.62 2.09
N LYS A 145 6.48 12.18 1.85
CA LYS A 145 6.31 13.38 1.01
C LYS A 145 7.13 14.56 1.53
N ARG A 146 7.10 14.83 2.83
CA ARG A 146 7.89 15.93 3.43
C ARG A 146 9.38 15.71 3.24
N LYS A 147 9.87 14.49 3.47
CA LYS A 147 11.30 14.17 3.30
C LYS A 147 11.74 14.29 1.84
N LEU A 148 10.89 13.94 0.87
CA LEU A 148 11.21 14.13 -0.55
C LEU A 148 11.38 15.60 -0.92
N VAL A 149 10.49 16.47 -0.45
CA VAL A 149 10.63 17.93 -0.69
C VAL A 149 11.95 18.46 -0.12
N THR A 150 12.32 18.02 1.09
CA THR A 150 13.60 18.45 1.68
C THR A 150 14.84 17.93 0.94
N VAL A 151 14.75 16.76 0.30
CA VAL A 151 15.85 16.23 -0.53
C VAL A 151 15.99 17.05 -1.81
N THR A 152 14.87 17.32 -2.50
CA THR A 152 14.88 18.11 -3.74
C THR A 152 15.35 19.55 -3.52
N ASP A 153 14.98 20.16 -2.38
CA ASP A 153 15.43 21.52 -2.03
C ASP A 153 16.94 21.58 -1.71
N GLY A 154 17.50 20.50 -1.14
CA GLY A 154 18.93 20.39 -0.83
C GLY A 154 19.82 20.21 -2.07
N GLU A 155 19.35 19.44 -3.05
CA GLU A 155 20.04 19.27 -4.34
C GLU A 155 20.08 20.57 -5.15
N GLN A 156 18.99 21.35 -5.13
CA GLN A 156 18.95 22.66 -5.81
C GLN A 156 19.89 23.70 -5.18
N ARG A 157 20.07 23.68 -3.85
CA ARG A 157 20.99 24.61 -3.17
C ARG A 157 22.46 24.26 -3.37
N THR A 158 22.79 22.97 -3.45
CA THR A 158 24.18 22.51 -3.65
C THR A 158 24.66 22.62 -5.11
N GLY A 159 23.75 22.67 -6.07
CA GLY A 159 24.06 22.96 -7.48
C GLY A 159 24.33 24.44 -7.78
N ALA A 160 23.81 25.36 -6.97
CA ALA A 160 24.00 26.81 -7.15
C ALA A 160 25.38 27.32 -6.69
N ASP A 161 26.05 26.61 -5.77
CA ASP A 161 27.39 26.95 -5.26
C ASP A 161 28.55 26.38 -6.13
N ARG A 162 28.25 25.80 -7.29
CA ARG A 162 29.25 25.24 -8.22
C ARG A 162 29.29 25.92 -9.59
N SER A 163 28.71 27.12 -9.73
CA SER A 163 28.73 27.93 -10.95
C SER A 163 29.56 29.20 -10.80
#